data_AF-A0A1M3DFR1-F1
#
_entry.id   AF-A0A1M3DFR1-F1
#
_cell.length_a   1.000
_cell.length_b   1.000
_cell.length_c   1.000
_cell.angle_alpha   90.00
_cell.angle_beta   90.00
_cell.angle_gamma   90.00
#
_symmetry.space_group_name_H-M   'P 1'
#
loop_
_entity.id
_entity.type
_entity.pdbx_description
1 polymer ?
#
loop_
_entity_poly.entity_id
_entity_poly.type
_entity_poly.pdbx_seq_one_letter_code
_entity_poly.pdbx_strand_id
1 'polypeptide(L)'
;MLSTPHLDRVRQLFADQFSGDSRGYVYRRGQKGAPIRVSEMERNQFIATFNRRIRYAMWSILPATVGLIILLVWLFPDSDSPMAQTAMWTGIAAILVPFIAIFYWAWNAPARDLERRTPEGAAMTKEEARTLAFSKITYGNLSLAALIGIGLIWKMSTRTDVLHGWGVVWLVSGVALIALAGVQALRKWRFSQK
;
A
#
# COMPACT_ATOMS: atom_id res chain seq x y z
N MET A 1 -9.39 -14.51 17.89
CA MET A 1 -9.47 -13.48 16.83
C MET A 1 -8.11 -12.82 16.71
N LEU A 2 -7.36 -13.06 15.65
CA LEU A 2 -6.06 -12.41 15.43
C LEU A 2 -6.29 -10.98 14.92
N SER A 3 -6.42 -10.01 15.82
CA SER A 3 -6.35 -8.59 15.49
C SER A 3 -4.91 -8.26 15.13
N THR A 4 -4.59 -8.33 13.84
CA THR A 4 -3.28 -7.92 13.34
C THR A 4 -3.30 -6.39 13.22
N PRO A 5 -2.45 -5.64 13.93
CA PRO A 5 -2.47 -4.17 13.93
C PRO A 5 -2.33 -3.55 12.53
N HIS A 6 -1.69 -4.28 11.60
CA HIS A 6 -1.59 -3.91 10.19
C HIS A 6 -2.95 -3.91 9.47
N LEU A 7 -3.83 -4.87 9.77
CA LEU A 7 -5.16 -4.93 9.19
C LEU A 7 -6.02 -3.77 9.64
N ASP A 8 -5.96 -3.45 10.93
CA ASP A 8 -6.76 -2.35 11.48
C ASP A 8 -6.32 -1.01 10.90
N ARG A 9 -5.03 -0.83 10.62
CA ARG A 9 -4.52 0.35 9.90
C ARG A 9 -5.06 0.44 8.47
N VAL A 10 -5.10 -0.66 7.71
CA VAL A 10 -5.65 -0.66 6.34
C VAL A 10 -7.15 -0.35 6.35
N ARG A 11 -7.90 -0.90 7.32
CA ARG A 11 -9.33 -0.61 7.50
C ARG A 11 -9.56 0.85 7.86
N GLN A 12 -8.71 1.40 8.73
CA GLN A 12 -8.77 2.81 9.11
C GLN A 12 -8.48 3.72 7.91
N LEU A 13 -7.45 3.42 7.11
CA LEU A 13 -7.15 4.18 5.89
C LEU A 13 -8.31 4.14 4.87
N PHE A 14 -9.04 3.02 4.79
CA PHE A 14 -10.25 2.94 3.99
C PHE A 14 -11.37 3.81 4.57
N ALA A 15 -11.60 3.74 5.88
CA ALA A 15 -12.62 4.52 6.58
C ALA A 15 -12.35 6.03 6.50
N ASP A 16 -11.08 6.46 6.50
CA ASP A 16 -10.67 7.86 6.34
C ASP A 16 -11.10 8.48 5.00
N GLN A 17 -11.51 7.68 4.01
CA GLN A 17 -12.11 8.22 2.77
C GLN A 17 -13.49 8.84 3.01
N PHE A 18 -14.11 8.56 4.16
CA PHE A 18 -15.40 9.07 4.58
C PHE A 18 -15.21 10.09 5.71
N SER A 19 -15.24 11.37 5.37
CA SER A 19 -15.19 12.46 6.36
C SER A 19 -16.60 12.77 6.87
N GLY A 20 -16.74 12.99 8.17
CA GLY A 20 -18.00 13.51 8.74
C GLY A 20 -18.28 14.93 8.26
N ASP A 21 -19.54 15.20 7.94
CA ASP A 21 -20.07 16.51 7.56
C ASP A 21 -21.33 16.81 8.40
N SER A 22 -21.68 18.08 8.53
CA SER A 22 -22.86 18.61 9.23
C SER A 22 -24.18 17.92 8.87
N ARG A 23 -24.29 17.30 7.68
CA ARG A 23 -25.48 16.57 7.22
C ARG A 23 -25.23 15.07 6.97
N GLY A 24 -24.17 14.48 7.52
CA GLY A 24 -23.87 13.05 7.37
C GLY A 24 -22.41 12.77 7.07
N TYR A 25 -22.14 12.03 5.99
CA TYR A 25 -20.77 11.70 5.58
C TYR A 25 -20.52 12.10 4.13
N VAL A 26 -19.26 12.41 3.85
CA VAL A 26 -18.78 12.74 2.52
C VAL A 26 -17.68 11.77 2.13
N TYR A 27 -17.90 11.06 1.03
CA TYR A 27 -16.88 10.22 0.40
C TYR A 27 -16.00 11.06 -0.51
N ARG A 28 -14.67 10.93 -0.34
CA ARG A 28 -13.68 11.45 -1.29
C ARG A 28 -12.77 10.32 -1.73
N ARG A 29 -12.79 10.00 -3.03
CA ARG A 29 -11.88 8.99 -3.60
C ARG A 29 -10.44 9.37 -3.29
N GLY A 30 -9.73 8.47 -2.59
CA GLY A 30 -8.35 8.72 -2.16
C GLY A 30 -8.19 9.98 -1.28
N GLN A 31 -9.24 10.38 -0.56
CA GLN A 31 -9.30 11.56 0.31
C GLN A 31 -9.15 12.92 -0.41
N LYS A 32 -9.09 12.93 -1.75
CA LYS A 32 -8.80 14.12 -2.57
C LYS A 32 -9.84 14.37 -3.67
N GLY A 33 -10.58 13.33 -4.06
CA GLY A 33 -11.60 13.42 -5.10
C GLY A 33 -12.74 14.38 -4.76
N ALA A 34 -13.58 14.62 -5.76
CA ALA A 34 -14.80 15.40 -5.59
C ALA A 34 -15.67 14.77 -4.47
N PRO A 35 -16.21 15.59 -3.55
CA PRO A 35 -17.01 15.09 -2.45
C PRO A 35 -18.35 14.55 -2.96
N ILE A 36 -18.67 13.32 -2.56
CA ILE A 36 -19.97 12.71 -2.81
C ILE A 36 -20.63 12.42 -1.47
N ARG A 37 -21.85 12.91 -1.26
CA ARG A 37 -22.57 12.66 -0.01
C ARG A 37 -23.01 11.21 0.09
N VAL A 38 -22.80 10.65 1.28
CA VAL A 38 -23.19 9.29 1.64
C VAL A 38 -23.83 9.30 3.03
N SER A 39 -24.82 8.44 3.20
CA SER A 39 -25.43 8.20 4.51
C SER A 39 -24.51 7.36 5.41
N GLU A 40 -24.78 7.38 6.71
CA GLU A 40 -24.07 6.53 7.67
C GLU A 40 -24.25 5.04 7.37
N MET A 41 -25.46 4.64 6.95
CA MET A 41 -25.77 3.27 6.57
C MET A 41 -24.92 2.80 5.39
N GLU A 42 -24.81 3.63 4.34
CA GLU A 42 -23.99 3.33 3.16
C GLU A 42 -22.49 3.21 3.52
N ARG A 43 -21.96 4.15 4.32
CA ARG A 43 -20.59 4.09 4.82
C ARG A 43 -20.34 2.75 5.54
N ASN A 44 -21.23 2.37 6.45
CA ASN A 44 -21.09 1.14 7.22
C ASN A 44 -21.15 -0.11 6.32
N GLN A 45 -22.03 -0.09 5.30
CA GLN A 45 -22.12 -1.19 4.32
C GLN A 45 -20.84 -1.30 3.46
N PHE A 46 -20.26 -0.19 3.02
CA PHE A 46 -19.00 -0.18 2.29
C PHE A 46 -17.85 -0.72 3.14
N ILE A 47 -17.72 -0.25 4.39
CA ILE A 47 -16.69 -0.71 5.33
C ILE A 47 -16.86 -2.21 5.62
N ALA A 48 -18.09 -2.67 5.88
CA ALA A 48 -18.37 -4.09 6.13
C ALA A 48 -18.01 -4.96 4.92
N THR A 49 -18.36 -4.52 3.71
CA THR A 49 -18.06 -5.23 2.46
C THR A 49 -16.56 -5.31 2.21
N PHE A 50 -15.84 -4.21 2.40
CA PHE A 50 -14.38 -4.17 2.30
C PHE A 50 -13.73 -5.12 3.30
N ASN A 51 -14.11 -5.04 4.58
CA ASN A 51 -13.58 -5.87 5.65
C ASN A 51 -13.79 -7.37 5.38
N ARG A 52 -14.99 -7.73 4.90
CA ARG A 52 -15.32 -9.12 4.55
C ARG A 52 -14.45 -9.62 3.41
N ARG A 53 -14.35 -8.86 2.30
CA ARG A 53 -13.57 -9.27 1.11
C ARG A 53 -12.08 -9.37 1.40
N ILE A 54 -11.50 -8.40 2.10
CA ILE A 54 -10.07 -8.43 2.46
C ILE A 54 -9.78 -9.57 3.43
N ARG A 55 -10.68 -9.84 4.38
CA ARG A 55 -10.51 -11.00 5.28
C ARG A 55 -10.42 -12.30 4.48
N TYR A 56 -11.36 -12.57 3.58
CA TYR A 56 -11.30 -13.79 2.76
C TYR A 56 -10.06 -13.83 1.87
N ALA A 57 -9.71 -12.73 1.21
CA ALA A 57 -8.53 -12.65 0.35
C ALA A 57 -7.22 -12.88 1.12
N MET A 58 -7.12 -12.44 2.37
CA MET A 58 -5.96 -12.75 3.21
C MET A 58 -5.93 -14.21 3.66
N TRP A 59 -7.09 -14.75 4.05
CA TRP A 59 -7.20 -16.14 4.44
C TRP A 59 -6.90 -17.10 3.30
N SER A 60 -7.05 -16.68 2.03
CA SER A 60 -6.65 -17.50 0.88
C SER A 60 -5.14 -17.48 0.58
N ILE A 61 -4.38 -16.48 1.04
CA ILE A 61 -2.92 -16.42 0.78
C ILE A 61 -2.20 -17.60 1.43
N LEU A 62 -2.55 -17.93 2.67
CA LEU A 62 -1.88 -18.96 3.45
C LEU A 62 -2.02 -20.36 2.81
N PRO A 63 -3.23 -20.88 2.50
CA PRO A 63 -3.36 -22.16 1.80
C PRO A 63 -2.79 -22.12 0.39
N ALA A 64 -2.88 -20.99 -0.34
CA ALA A 64 -2.28 -20.87 -1.67
C ALA A 64 -0.74 -20.98 -1.62
N THR A 65 -0.12 -20.36 -0.60
CA THR A 65 1.33 -20.42 -0.39
C THR A 65 1.77 -21.82 0.01
N VAL A 66 1.06 -22.47 0.94
CA VAL A 66 1.33 -23.86 1.33
C VAL A 66 1.18 -24.80 0.13
N GLY A 67 0.12 -24.63 -0.67
CA GLY A 67 -0.09 -25.40 -1.90
C GLY A 67 1.02 -25.20 -2.92
N LEU A 68 1.48 -23.95 -3.10
CA LEU A 68 2.62 -23.64 -3.98
C LEU A 68 3.91 -24.31 -3.50
N ILE A 69 4.21 -24.27 -2.20
CA ILE A 69 5.40 -24.92 -1.64
C ILE A 69 5.36 -26.42 -1.90
N ILE A 70 4.23 -27.08 -1.60
CA ILE A 70 4.06 -28.52 -1.84
C ILE A 70 4.23 -28.84 -3.32
N LEU A 71 3.63 -28.04 -4.21
CA LEU A 71 3.73 -28.22 -5.65
C LEU A 71 5.16 -28.09 -6.16
N LEU A 72 5.91 -27.10 -5.67
CA LEU A 72 7.30 -26.88 -6.06
C LEU A 72 8.21 -28.02 -5.57
N VAL A 73 8.06 -28.45 -4.31
CA VAL A 73 8.82 -29.59 -3.77
C VAL A 73 8.54 -30.87 -4.56
N TRP A 74 7.30 -31.07 -5.00
CA TRP A 74 6.91 -32.26 -5.75
C TRP A 74 7.41 -32.26 -7.20
N LEU A 75 7.36 -31.11 -7.90
CA LEU A 75 7.77 -31.00 -9.30
C LEU A 75 9.28 -30.77 -9.47
N PHE A 76 9.90 -30.07 -8.53
CA PHE A 76 11.30 -29.63 -8.59
C PHE A 76 12.02 -30.03 -7.29
N PRO A 77 12.35 -31.31 -7.11
CA PRO A 77 13.10 -31.77 -5.94
C PRO A 77 14.51 -31.15 -5.87
N ASP A 78 15.06 -30.73 -7.02
CA ASP A 78 16.27 -29.90 -7.10
C ASP A 78 15.92 -28.41 -7.28
N SER A 79 16.05 -27.66 -6.18
CA SER A 79 15.69 -26.25 -6.08
C SER A 79 16.67 -25.30 -6.78
N ASP A 80 17.87 -25.77 -7.13
CA ASP A 80 18.91 -24.92 -7.73
C ASP A 80 18.76 -24.82 -9.27
N SER A 81 17.83 -25.58 -9.85
CA SER A 81 17.57 -25.52 -11.28
C SER A 81 16.94 -24.17 -11.70
N PRO A 82 17.33 -23.60 -12.87
CA PRO A 82 16.72 -22.38 -13.40
C PRO A 82 15.20 -22.50 -13.61
N MET A 83 14.71 -23.72 -13.89
CA MET A 83 13.28 -24.00 -13.99
C MET A 83 12.57 -23.89 -12.64
N ALA A 84 13.17 -24.38 -11.55
CA ALA A 84 12.60 -24.25 -10.20
C ALA A 84 12.47 -22.78 -9.79
N GLN A 85 13.49 -21.95 -10.06
CA GLN A 85 13.43 -20.51 -9.80
C GLN A 85 12.33 -19.83 -10.60
N THR A 86 12.20 -20.15 -11.88
CA THR A 86 11.16 -19.58 -12.76
C THR A 86 9.76 -19.98 -12.28
N ALA A 87 9.57 -21.26 -11.91
CA ALA A 87 8.32 -21.76 -11.37
C ALA A 87 7.94 -21.10 -10.04
N MET A 88 8.93 -20.86 -9.16
CA MET A 88 8.74 -20.15 -7.90
C MET A 88 8.22 -18.73 -8.13
N TRP A 89 8.91 -17.93 -8.96
CA TRP A 89 8.48 -16.55 -9.25
C TRP A 89 7.11 -16.50 -9.92
N THR A 90 6.83 -17.42 -10.84
CA THR A 90 5.53 -17.54 -11.50
C THR A 90 4.43 -17.88 -10.50
N GLY A 91 4.69 -18.80 -9.57
CA GLY A 91 3.76 -19.15 -8.50
C GLY A 91 3.48 -17.99 -7.55
N ILE A 92 4.51 -17.25 -7.14
CA ILE A 92 4.35 -16.04 -6.31
C ILE A 92 3.47 -15.03 -7.05
N ALA A 93 3.74 -14.76 -8.32
CA ALA A 93 2.92 -13.86 -9.12
C ALA A 93 1.47 -14.35 -9.24
N ALA A 94 1.26 -15.65 -9.43
CA ALA A 94 -0.07 -16.25 -9.51
C ALA A 94 -0.89 -16.11 -8.21
N ILE A 95 -0.24 -15.97 -7.05
CA ILE A 95 -0.91 -15.69 -5.77
C ILE A 95 -1.15 -14.18 -5.60
N LEU A 96 -0.12 -13.37 -5.86
CA LEU A 96 -0.15 -11.93 -5.58
C LEU A 96 -1.06 -11.16 -6.55
N VAL A 97 -1.05 -11.49 -7.84
CA VAL A 97 -1.82 -10.74 -8.85
C VAL A 97 -3.33 -10.79 -8.56
N PRO A 98 -3.95 -11.96 -8.33
CA PRO A 98 -5.37 -12.03 -7.96
C PRO A 98 -5.67 -11.30 -6.64
N PHE A 99 -4.79 -11.42 -5.64
CA PHE A 99 -4.95 -10.71 -4.38
C PHE A 99 -4.98 -9.19 -4.57
N ILE A 100 -4.02 -8.65 -5.33
CA ILE A 100 -3.94 -7.23 -5.67
C ILE A 100 -5.19 -6.80 -6.44
N ALA A 101 -5.63 -7.58 -7.44
CA ALA A 101 -6.84 -7.28 -8.19
C ALA A 101 -8.09 -7.19 -7.29
N ILE A 102 -8.28 -8.16 -6.39
CA ILE A 102 -9.39 -8.15 -5.41
C ILE A 102 -9.28 -6.95 -4.48
N PHE A 103 -8.07 -6.64 -4.00
CA PHE A 103 -7.82 -5.50 -3.13
C PHE A 103 -8.21 -4.18 -3.82
N TYR A 104 -7.73 -3.94 -5.04
CA TYR A 104 -8.05 -2.74 -5.82
C TYR A 104 -9.53 -2.64 -6.14
N TRP A 105 -10.16 -3.77 -6.48
CA TRP A 105 -11.58 -3.80 -6.79
C TRP A 105 -12.44 -3.52 -5.55
N ALA A 106 -12.09 -4.07 -4.40
CA ALA A 106 -12.75 -3.80 -3.13
C ALA A 106 -12.53 -2.36 -2.66
N TRP A 107 -11.30 -1.84 -2.80
CA TRP A 107 -10.93 -0.47 -2.43
C TRP A 107 -11.69 0.59 -3.25
N ASN A 108 -11.90 0.32 -4.54
CA ASN A 108 -12.65 1.20 -5.44
C ASN A 108 -14.16 0.89 -5.47
N ALA A 109 -14.68 0.01 -4.61
CA ALA A 109 -16.12 -0.29 -4.59
C ALA A 109 -17.00 0.96 -4.36
N PRO A 110 -16.71 1.85 -3.38
CA PRO A 110 -17.52 3.05 -3.19
C PRO A 110 -17.47 3.97 -4.41
N ALA A 111 -16.31 4.13 -5.04
CA ALA A 111 -16.17 4.97 -6.23
C ALA A 111 -17.04 4.46 -7.40
N ARG A 112 -17.13 3.14 -7.59
CA ARG A 112 -17.95 2.52 -8.64
C ARG A 112 -19.45 2.66 -8.35
N ASP A 113 -19.85 2.45 -7.10
CA ASP A 113 -21.26 2.52 -6.71
C ASP A 113 -21.77 3.98 -6.68
N LEU A 114 -20.86 4.95 -6.47
CA LEU A 114 -21.17 6.38 -6.40
C LEU A 114 -20.92 7.13 -7.72
N GLU A 115 -20.42 6.48 -8.77
CA GLU A 115 -20.04 7.12 -10.05
C GLU A 115 -21.21 7.85 -10.73
N ARG A 116 -22.44 7.38 -10.50
CA ARG A 116 -23.66 7.98 -11.08
C ARG A 116 -24.22 9.14 -10.25
N ARG A 117 -23.64 9.46 -9.09
CA ARG A 117 -24.13 10.55 -8.23
C ARG A 117 -23.43 11.86 -8.60
N THR A 118 -24.20 12.95 -8.58
CA THR A 118 -23.65 14.29 -8.75
C THR A 118 -22.76 14.65 -7.56
N PRO A 119 -21.51 15.06 -7.79
CA PRO A 119 -20.65 15.55 -6.71
C PRO A 119 -21.23 16.83 -6.11
N GLU A 120 -21.10 17.00 -4.79
CA GLU A 120 -21.57 18.21 -4.09
C GLU A 120 -20.60 19.39 -4.22
N GLY A 121 -19.41 19.18 -4.81
CA GLY A 121 -18.41 20.22 -4.95
C GLY A 121 -17.22 19.81 -5.81
N ALA A 122 -16.25 20.71 -5.92
CA ALA A 122 -15.02 20.45 -6.63
C ALA A 122 -14.11 19.45 -5.88
N ALA A 123 -13.26 18.76 -6.63
CA ALA A 123 -12.15 18.01 -6.05
C ALA A 123 -11.21 18.94 -5.29
N MET A 124 -10.50 18.42 -4.28
CA MET A 124 -9.48 19.20 -3.59
C MET A 124 -8.42 19.69 -4.58
N THR A 125 -7.97 20.93 -4.39
CA THR A 125 -6.90 21.48 -5.21
C THR A 125 -5.59 20.75 -4.92
N LYS A 126 -4.63 20.79 -5.86
CA LYS A 126 -3.31 20.13 -5.69
C LYS A 126 -2.58 20.60 -4.43
N GLU A 127 -2.80 21.83 -4.00
CA GLU A 127 -2.18 22.42 -2.80
C GLU A 127 -2.79 21.86 -1.53
N GLU A 128 -4.12 21.85 -1.41
CA GLU A 128 -4.83 21.27 -0.26
C GLU A 128 -4.53 19.76 -0.12
N ALA A 129 -4.47 19.05 -1.26
CA ALA A 129 -4.11 17.64 -1.31
C ALA A 129 -2.66 17.37 -0.88
N ARG A 130 -1.75 18.33 -1.08
CA ARG A 130 -0.36 18.26 -0.58
C ARG A 130 -0.31 18.53 0.92
N THR A 131 -1.02 19.54 1.40
CA THR A 131 -1.11 19.86 2.84
C THR A 131 -1.66 18.67 3.63
N LEU A 132 -2.73 18.04 3.14
CA LEU A 132 -3.30 16.83 3.75
C LEU A 132 -2.35 15.62 3.71
N ALA A 133 -1.53 15.49 2.66
CA ALA A 133 -0.53 14.43 2.59
C ALA A 133 0.61 14.66 3.60
N PHE A 134 1.09 15.90 3.72
CA PHE A 134 2.16 16.24 4.66
C PHE A 134 1.73 16.18 6.13
N SER A 135 0.46 16.46 6.44
CA SER A 135 -0.07 16.29 7.79
C SER A 135 -0.12 14.81 8.23
N LYS A 136 -0.36 13.89 7.28
CA LYS A 136 -0.44 12.44 7.55
C LYS A 136 0.91 11.70 7.54
N ILE A 137 1.96 12.26 6.94
CA ILE A 137 3.30 11.65 6.95
C ILE A 137 3.96 11.87 8.31
N THR A 138 4.07 10.85 9.15
CA THR A 138 4.82 10.93 10.41
C THR A 138 6.33 10.99 10.14
N TYR A 139 7.09 11.77 10.92
CA TYR A 139 8.57 11.78 10.82
C TYR A 139 9.18 10.39 11.00
N GLY A 140 8.51 9.50 11.74
CA GLY A 140 8.86 8.09 11.88
C GLY A 140 8.85 7.27 10.57
N ASN A 141 7.96 7.58 9.62
CA ASN A 141 7.97 6.89 8.33
C ASN A 141 9.15 7.35 7.46
N LEU A 142 9.57 8.61 7.60
CA LEU A 142 10.71 9.17 6.90
C LEU A 142 12.03 8.63 7.46
N SER A 143 12.15 8.53 8.79
CA SER A 143 13.30 7.88 9.42
C SER A 143 13.37 6.39 9.08
N LEU A 144 12.24 5.69 9.05
CA LEU A 144 12.21 4.28 8.63
C LEU A 144 12.66 4.11 7.17
N ALA A 145 12.21 4.96 6.25
CA ALA A 145 12.65 4.92 4.85
C ALA A 145 14.17 5.17 4.73
N ALA A 146 14.71 6.11 5.50
CA ALA A 146 16.15 6.35 5.56
C ALA A 146 16.92 5.15 6.12
N LEU A 147 16.42 4.54 7.20
CA LEU A 147 17.01 3.34 7.81
C LEU A 147 16.98 2.14 6.86
N ILE A 148 15.89 1.96 6.10
CA ILE A 148 15.80 0.93 5.05
C ILE A 148 16.85 1.19 3.98
N GLY A 149 17.01 2.44 3.51
CA GLY A 149 18.04 2.81 2.54
C GLY A 149 19.46 2.48 3.05
N ILE A 150 19.77 2.84 4.29
CA ILE A 150 21.06 2.53 4.94
C ILE A 150 21.26 1.01 5.05
N GLY A 151 20.25 0.28 5.52
CA GLY A 151 20.31 -1.18 5.67
C GLY A 151 20.48 -1.90 4.33
N LEU A 152 19.88 -1.39 3.26
CA LEU A 152 20.02 -1.93 1.90
C LEU A 152 21.45 -1.79 1.40
N ILE A 153 22.05 -0.61 1.56
CA ILE A 153 23.46 -0.37 1.21
C ILE A 153 24.38 -1.25 2.06
N TRP A 154 24.16 -1.30 3.38
CA TRP A 154 24.97 -2.11 4.30
C TRP A 154 24.93 -3.60 3.92
N LYS A 155 23.73 -4.16 3.74
CA LYS A 155 23.54 -5.57 3.42
C LYS A 155 24.11 -5.95 2.05
N MET A 156 24.03 -5.06 1.05
CA MET A 156 24.59 -5.34 -0.27
C MET A 156 26.09 -5.10 -0.31
N SER A 157 26.64 -4.18 0.48
CA SER A 157 28.09 -3.97 0.58
C SER A 157 28.85 -5.19 1.10
N THR A 158 28.19 -6.06 1.88
CA THR A 158 28.79 -7.30 2.38
C THR A 158 28.65 -8.48 1.43
N ARG A 159 27.85 -8.38 0.37
CA ARG A 159 27.57 -9.48 -0.58
C ARG A 159 28.04 -9.22 -2.01
N THR A 160 28.20 -7.96 -2.38
CA THR A 160 28.51 -7.54 -3.74
C THR A 160 29.37 -6.29 -3.69
N ASP A 161 30.30 -6.14 -4.63
CA ASP A 161 31.03 -4.88 -4.78
C ASP A 161 30.03 -3.79 -5.24
N VAL A 162 29.66 -2.92 -4.32
CA VAL A 162 28.64 -1.88 -4.51
C VAL A 162 29.12 -0.72 -5.38
N LEU A 163 30.43 -0.65 -5.66
CA LEU A 163 31.02 0.41 -6.47
C LEU A 163 31.13 0.04 -7.96
N HIS A 164 30.92 -1.24 -8.32
CA HIS A 164 31.05 -1.71 -9.70
C HIS A 164 29.90 -2.66 -10.12
N GLY A 165 29.61 -2.72 -11.42
CA GLY A 165 28.58 -3.61 -11.98
C GLY A 165 27.17 -3.38 -11.43
N TRP A 166 26.43 -4.46 -11.16
CA TRP A 166 25.07 -4.42 -10.64
C TRP A 166 24.96 -3.88 -9.20
N GLY A 167 26.08 -3.80 -8.46
CA GLY A 167 26.13 -3.23 -7.12
C GLY A 167 25.80 -1.73 -7.09
N VAL A 168 26.15 -1.01 -8.16
CA VAL A 168 25.89 0.43 -8.30
C VAL A 168 24.40 0.75 -8.28
N VAL A 169 23.55 -0.12 -8.86
CA VAL A 169 22.09 0.07 -8.88
C VAL A 169 21.51 0.08 -7.46
N TRP A 170 22.02 -0.81 -6.60
CA TRP A 170 21.60 -0.89 -5.20
C TRP A 170 22.09 0.30 -4.38
N LEU A 171 23.32 0.75 -4.63
CA LEU A 171 23.88 1.95 -4.00
C LEU A 171 23.10 3.21 -4.39
N VAL A 172 22.84 3.42 -5.69
CA VAL A 172 22.03 4.53 -6.19
C VAL A 172 20.62 4.50 -5.60
N SER A 173 19.99 3.32 -5.53
CA SER A 173 18.64 3.16 -4.96
C SER A 173 18.60 3.50 -3.47
N GLY A 174 19.60 3.05 -2.70
CA GLY A 174 19.71 3.37 -1.27
C GLY A 174 19.96 4.85 -1.01
N VAL A 175 20.88 5.47 -1.76
CA VAL A 175 21.18 6.91 -1.67
C VAL A 175 19.96 7.73 -2.06
N ALA A 176 19.25 7.34 -3.12
CA ALA A 176 18.01 8.00 -3.55
C ALA A 176 16.93 7.92 -2.46
N LEU A 177 16.75 6.78 -1.80
CA LEU A 177 15.80 6.63 -0.69
C LEU A 177 16.14 7.56 0.49
N ILE A 178 17.42 7.65 0.86
CA ILE A 178 17.89 8.54 1.94
C ILE A 178 17.67 10.01 1.55
N ALA A 179 18.05 10.40 0.33
CA ALA A 179 17.88 11.76 -0.17
C ALA A 179 16.39 12.15 -0.25
N LEU A 180 15.53 11.25 -0.74
CA LEU A 180 14.09 11.47 -0.79
C LEU A 180 13.49 11.62 0.61
N ALA A 181 13.90 10.78 1.56
CA ALA A 181 13.46 10.89 2.95
C ALA A 181 13.87 12.24 3.57
N GLY A 182 15.11 12.68 3.34
CA GLY A 182 15.60 13.99 3.79
C GLY A 182 14.87 15.17 3.17
N VAL A 183 14.67 15.15 1.84
CA VAL A 183 13.91 16.18 1.12
C VAL A 183 12.46 16.24 1.60
N GLN A 184 11.82 15.09 1.82
CA GLN A 184 10.47 15.01 2.36
C GLN A 184 10.39 15.55 3.79
N ALA A 185 11.40 15.28 4.64
CA ALA A 185 11.47 15.79 6.00
C ALA A 185 11.64 17.31 6.03
N LEU A 186 12.53 17.86 5.20
CA LEU A 186 12.73 19.30 5.05
C LEU A 186 11.48 20.01 4.52
N ARG A 187 10.82 19.41 3.52
CA ARG A 187 9.55 19.93 2.99
C ARG A 187 8.48 19.94 4.08
N LYS A 188 8.33 18.84 4.84
CA LYS A 188 7.38 18.77 5.94
C LYS A 188 7.67 19.82 7.02
N TRP A 189 8.94 20.01 7.40
CA TRP A 189 9.34 21.02 8.37
C TRP A 189 8.97 22.44 7.92
N ARG A 190 9.26 22.80 6.67
CA ARG A 190 8.88 24.11 6.09
C ARG A 190 7.37 24.33 6.06
N PHE A 191 6.59 23.28 5.81
CA PHE A 191 5.12 23.37 5.84
C PHE A 191 4.54 23.46 7.27
N SER A 192 5.26 23.00 8.29
CA SER A 192 4.85 23.10 9.69
C SER A 192 5.15 24.46 10.34
N GLN A 193 5.96 25.30 9.69
CA GLN A 193 6.30 26.65 10.16
C GLN A 193 5.46 27.77 9.51
N LYS A 194 4.63 27.44 8.52
CA LYS A 194 3.63 28.33 7.95
C LYS A 194 2.28 28.09 8.62
#